data_AF-A0A1F3V9H1-F1
#
_entry.id   AF-A0A1F3V9H1-F1
#
_cell.length_a   1.000
_cell.length_b   1.000
_cell.length_c   1.000
_cell.angle_alpha   90.00
_cell.angle_beta   90.00
_cell.angle_gamma   90.00
#
_symmetry.space_group_name_H-M   'P 1'
#
loop_
_entity.id
_entity.type
_entity.pdbx_description
1 polymer ?
#
loop_
_entity_poly.entity_id
_entity_poly.type
_entity_poly.pdbx_seq_one_letter_code
_entity_poly.pdbx_strand_id
1 'polypeptide(L)'
;MKFANILKTMLLFMMTAAISIPASSYDVERLDFSRIELSQILFANLDELIVARQQAMLVGSFRFFYNDFMSADKELKKIIFEIENNKFDDVIKMQNLLQLKYFGLELRSLKYIFLKHASAVIEQAKQEGAIQSAPKALAITEKIFRDTETFIIASFDDVENINMRVDETENSANKLLKIVKDSKAKAILNNRPLPMP
;
A
#
# COMPACT_ATOMS: atom_id res chain seq x y z
N MET A 1 11.70 24.14 -3.61
CA MET A 1 12.18 25.10 -2.58
C MET A 1 11.39 26.41 -2.49
N LYS A 2 10.76 26.95 -3.56
CA LYS A 2 10.03 28.24 -3.47
C LYS A 2 8.71 28.21 -2.68
N PHE A 3 7.98 27.09 -2.67
CA PHE A 3 6.69 26.97 -1.96
C PHE A 3 6.82 26.93 -0.42
N ALA A 4 7.83 26.21 0.10
CA ALA A 4 8.08 26.13 1.54
C ALA A 4 8.44 27.50 2.16
N ASN A 5 9.14 28.36 1.41
CA ASN A 5 9.48 29.71 1.88
C ASN A 5 8.27 30.64 1.91
N ILE A 6 7.32 30.50 0.97
CA ILE A 6 6.08 31.30 0.97
C ILE A 6 5.20 30.91 2.17
N LEU A 7 5.06 29.61 2.44
CA LEU A 7 4.30 29.11 3.60
C LEU A 7 4.88 29.58 4.94
N LYS A 8 6.21 29.52 5.08
CA LYS A 8 6.93 29.96 6.29
C LYS A 8 6.80 31.47 6.51
N THR A 9 6.73 32.25 5.44
CA THR A 9 6.56 33.72 5.51
C THR A 9 5.12 34.09 5.87
N MET A 10 4.12 33.36 5.37
CA MET A 10 2.72 33.54 5.83
C MET A 10 2.54 33.16 7.30
N LEU A 11 3.17 32.07 7.75
CA LEU A 11 3.13 31.66 9.16
C LEU A 11 3.75 32.74 10.07
N LEU A 12 4.87 33.33 9.65
CA LEU A 12 5.55 34.39 10.41
C LEU A 12 4.75 35.69 10.44
N PHE A 13 4.06 36.05 9.35
CA PHE A 13 3.23 37.26 9.27
C PHE A 13 1.95 37.15 10.13
N MET A 14 1.39 35.94 10.24
CA MET A 14 0.27 35.66 11.15
C MET A 14 0.70 35.76 12.63
N MET A 15 1.95 35.37 12.96
CA MET A 15 2.47 35.43 14.33
C MET A 15 2.77 36.85 14.83
N THR A 16 3.19 37.79 13.97
CA THR A 16 3.54 39.16 14.39
C THR A 16 2.35 40.09 14.59
N ALA A 17 1.16 39.77 14.07
CA ALA A 17 -0.04 40.60 14.24
C ALA A 17 -0.69 40.49 15.63
N ALA A 18 -0.23 39.56 16.48
CA ALA A 18 -0.87 39.24 17.76
C ALA A 18 -0.38 40.07 18.97
N ILE A 19 0.52 41.05 18.79
CA ILE A 19 1.07 41.82 19.92
C ILE A 19 0.57 43.26 19.87
N SER A 20 -0.53 43.54 20.60
CA SER A 20 -0.79 44.79 21.36
C SER A 20 -2.26 45.27 21.37
N ILE A 21 -3.21 44.61 22.08
CA ILE A 21 -4.54 45.18 22.46
C ILE A 21 -5.02 44.57 23.82
N PRO A 22 -5.73 45.32 24.70
CA PRO A 22 -5.88 44.98 26.13
C PRO A 22 -7.05 44.05 26.51
N ALA A 23 -6.78 43.22 27.53
CA ALA A 23 -7.59 42.60 28.61
C ALA A 23 -9.05 42.11 28.42
N SER A 24 -9.79 42.42 27.35
CA SER A 24 -11.07 41.75 27.04
C SER A 24 -10.92 40.54 26.09
N SER A 25 -9.68 40.05 25.94
CA SER A 25 -9.22 39.17 24.86
C SER A 25 -9.25 37.66 25.17
N TYR A 26 -9.60 37.24 26.38
CA TYR A 26 -9.41 35.85 26.81
C TYR A 26 -10.20 34.81 25.99
N ASP A 27 -11.39 35.13 25.48
CA ASP A 27 -12.15 34.21 24.62
C ASP A 27 -11.66 34.19 23.16
N VAL A 28 -11.06 35.29 22.69
CA VAL A 28 -10.49 35.40 21.34
C VAL A 28 -9.12 34.72 21.28
N GLU A 29 -8.29 34.88 22.31
CA GLU A 29 -7.01 34.16 22.45
C GLU A 29 -7.22 32.64 22.47
N ARG A 30 -8.24 32.13 23.19
CA ARG A 30 -8.51 30.68 23.24
C ARG A 30 -8.94 30.10 21.88
N LEU A 31 -9.64 30.88 21.07
CA LEU A 31 -10.03 30.53 19.70
C LEU A 31 -8.86 30.61 18.72
N ASP A 32 -7.93 31.53 18.93
CA ASP A 32 -6.73 31.71 18.08
C ASP A 32 -5.68 30.63 18.36
N PHE A 33 -5.41 30.32 19.64
CA PHE A 33 -4.54 29.20 20.03
C PHE A 33 -5.04 27.85 19.49
N SER A 34 -6.34 27.57 19.56
CA SER A 34 -6.90 26.33 19.02
C SER A 34 -6.83 26.24 17.50
N ARG A 35 -6.90 27.38 16.78
CA ARG A 35 -6.70 27.45 15.33
C ARG A 35 -5.23 27.26 14.93
N ILE A 36 -4.30 27.82 15.70
CA ILE A 36 -2.85 27.64 15.47
C ILE A 36 -2.45 26.18 15.66
N GLU A 37 -2.89 25.54 16.75
CA GLU A 37 -2.64 24.11 17.00
C GLU A 37 -3.24 23.23 15.90
N LEU A 38 -4.49 23.50 15.49
CA LEU A 38 -5.15 22.77 14.41
C LEU A 38 -4.41 22.95 13.06
N SER A 39 -3.94 24.16 12.77
CA SER A 39 -3.13 24.42 11.57
C SER A 39 -1.81 23.64 11.57
N GLN A 40 -1.11 23.58 12.72
CA GLN A 40 0.12 22.80 12.84
C GLN A 40 -0.13 21.30 12.63
N ILE A 41 -1.19 20.75 13.21
CA ILE A 41 -1.58 19.34 13.03
C ILE A 41 -1.91 19.06 11.55
N LEU A 42 -2.66 19.94 10.90
CA LEU A 42 -3.00 19.80 9.48
C LEU A 42 -1.76 19.76 8.57
N PHE A 43 -0.77 20.59 8.85
CA PHE A 43 0.47 20.62 8.06
C PHE A 43 1.36 19.40 8.34
N ALA A 44 1.50 18.97 9.59
CA ALA A 44 2.22 17.75 9.92
C ALA A 44 1.61 16.52 9.22
N ASN A 45 0.28 16.39 9.26
CA ASN A 45 -0.43 15.31 8.57
C ASN A 45 -0.29 15.39 7.04
N LEU A 46 -0.18 16.60 6.49
CA LEU A 46 0.07 16.78 5.06
C LEU A 46 1.47 16.30 4.68
N ASP A 47 2.49 16.56 5.50
CA ASP A 47 3.85 16.07 5.25
C ASP A 47 3.89 14.54 5.22
N GLU A 48 3.27 13.88 6.20
CA GLU A 48 3.18 12.41 6.23
C GLU A 48 2.42 11.83 5.03
N LEU A 49 1.32 12.49 4.63
CA LEU A 49 0.53 12.12 3.46
C LEU A 49 1.35 12.23 2.16
N ILE A 50 2.17 13.28 2.03
CA ILE A 50 3.08 13.45 0.90
C ILE A 50 4.17 12.37 0.89
N VAL A 51 4.73 12.01 2.05
CA VAL A 51 5.69 10.90 2.16
C VAL A 51 5.05 9.58 1.69
N ALA A 52 3.86 9.24 2.18
CA ALA A 52 3.15 8.03 1.77
C ALA A 52 2.88 7.99 0.25
N ARG A 53 2.46 9.13 -0.33
CA ARG A 53 2.29 9.26 -1.78
C ARG A 53 3.61 9.01 -2.53
N GLN A 54 4.72 9.59 -2.06
CA GLN A 54 6.03 9.43 -2.69
C GLN A 54 6.49 7.97 -2.63
N GLN A 55 6.30 7.29 -1.50
CA GLN A 55 6.63 5.88 -1.35
C GLN A 55 5.84 5.01 -2.33
N ALA A 56 4.52 5.19 -2.42
CA ALA A 56 3.68 4.53 -3.43
C ALA A 56 4.15 4.81 -4.87
N MET A 57 4.60 6.03 -5.17
CA MET A 57 5.18 6.34 -6.48
C MET A 57 6.49 5.61 -6.75
N LEU A 58 7.39 5.55 -5.77
CA LEU A 58 8.70 4.92 -5.89
C LEU A 58 8.59 3.44 -6.21
N VAL A 59 7.64 2.74 -5.59
CA VAL A 59 7.35 1.33 -5.90
C VAL A 59 6.46 1.15 -7.13
N GLY A 60 6.20 2.22 -7.89
CA GLY A 60 5.51 2.16 -9.17
C GLY A 60 4.00 1.95 -9.08
N SER A 61 3.33 2.26 -7.97
CA SER A 61 1.88 2.08 -7.83
C SER A 61 1.07 2.80 -8.90
N PHE A 62 1.52 3.97 -9.37
CA PHE A 62 0.90 4.69 -10.47
C PHE A 62 0.93 3.93 -11.81
N ARG A 63 1.85 2.97 -11.99
CA ARG A 63 1.95 2.12 -13.18
C ARG A 63 1.11 0.85 -13.03
N PHE A 64 1.24 0.17 -11.88
CA PHE A 64 0.59 -1.12 -11.66
C PHE A 64 -0.90 -0.99 -11.29
N PHE A 65 -1.27 0.08 -10.59
CA PHE A 65 -2.61 0.34 -10.07
C PHE A 65 -3.07 1.76 -10.41
N TYR A 66 -2.94 2.13 -11.68
CA TYR A 66 -3.19 3.49 -12.18
C TYR A 66 -4.53 4.09 -11.72
N ASN A 67 -5.64 3.37 -11.88
CA ASN A 67 -6.96 3.90 -11.54
C ASN A 67 -7.09 4.23 -10.04
N ASP A 68 -6.62 3.33 -9.18
CA ASP A 68 -6.67 3.51 -7.74
C ASP A 68 -5.74 4.67 -7.31
N PHE A 69 -4.55 4.75 -7.91
CA PHE A 69 -3.60 5.84 -7.66
C PHE A 69 -4.16 7.20 -8.09
N MET A 70 -4.77 7.28 -9.27
CA MET A 70 -5.38 8.52 -9.77
C MET A 70 -6.60 8.93 -8.95
N SER A 71 -7.35 7.96 -8.42
CA SER A 71 -8.44 8.22 -7.48
C SER A 71 -7.92 8.85 -6.19
N ALA A 72 -6.84 8.30 -5.61
CA ALA A 72 -6.18 8.87 -4.44
C ALA A 72 -5.64 10.30 -4.73
N ASP A 73 -5.01 10.53 -5.89
CA ASP A 73 -4.53 11.87 -6.28
C ASP A 73 -5.68 12.89 -6.44
N LYS A 74 -6.89 12.45 -6.83
CA LYS A 74 -8.07 13.32 -6.87
C LYS A 74 -8.54 13.70 -5.46
N GLU A 75 -8.48 12.77 -4.51
CA GLU A 75 -8.79 13.04 -3.11
C GLU A 75 -7.76 13.98 -2.48
N LEU A 76 -6.47 13.83 -2.81
CA LEU A 76 -5.41 14.76 -2.37
C LEU A 76 -5.72 16.19 -2.81
N LYS A 77 -6.09 16.37 -4.09
CA LYS A 77 -6.48 17.69 -4.62
C LYS A 77 -7.68 18.28 -3.87
N LYS A 78 -8.65 17.46 -3.50
CA LYS A 78 -9.79 17.89 -2.68
C LYS A 78 -9.34 18.36 -1.31
N ILE A 79 -8.49 17.60 -0.62
CA ILE A 79 -7.94 17.96 0.69
C ILE A 79 -7.21 19.31 0.63
N ILE A 80 -6.32 19.49 -0.36
CA ILE A 80 -5.59 20.75 -0.57
C ILE A 80 -6.58 21.91 -0.78
N PHE A 81 -7.60 21.71 -1.61
CA PHE A 81 -8.62 22.71 -1.86
C PHE A 81 -9.41 23.10 -0.59
N GLU A 82 -9.80 22.13 0.25
CA GLU A 82 -10.51 22.43 1.51
C GLU A 82 -9.61 23.22 2.48
N ILE A 83 -8.32 22.89 2.56
CA ILE A 83 -7.32 23.63 3.37
C ILE A 83 -7.19 25.07 2.87
N GLU A 84 -7.03 25.27 1.55
CA GLU A 84 -6.91 26.61 0.94
C GLU A 84 -8.15 27.48 1.18
N ASN A 85 -9.32 26.86 1.37
CA ASN A 85 -10.59 27.54 1.64
C ASN A 85 -10.95 27.63 3.12
N ASN A 86 -10.02 27.32 4.04
CA ASN A 86 -10.22 27.32 5.50
C ASN A 86 -11.37 26.43 5.98
N LYS A 87 -11.65 25.33 5.28
CA LYS A 87 -12.67 24.35 5.64
C LYS A 87 -12.00 23.15 6.29
N PHE A 88 -12.01 23.09 7.61
CA PHE A 88 -11.20 22.12 8.37
C PHE A 88 -11.98 20.96 8.98
N ASP A 89 -13.32 21.01 8.95
CA ASP A 89 -14.20 20.20 9.80
C ASP A 89 -14.07 18.67 9.59
N ASP A 90 -13.39 18.20 8.54
CA ASP A 90 -13.07 16.78 8.33
C ASP A 90 -11.67 16.53 7.72
N VAL A 91 -10.85 17.56 7.56
CA VAL A 91 -9.62 17.46 6.74
C VAL A 91 -8.62 16.46 7.33
N ILE A 92 -8.45 16.46 8.66
CA ILE A 92 -7.57 15.53 9.36
C ILE A 92 -7.99 14.07 9.10
N LYS A 93 -9.29 13.78 9.19
CA LYS A 93 -9.82 12.44 8.93
C LYS A 93 -9.61 12.02 7.48
N MET A 94 -9.83 12.94 6.54
CA MET A 94 -9.59 12.70 5.12
C MET A 94 -8.10 12.45 4.84
N GLN A 95 -7.19 13.20 5.46
CA GLN A 95 -5.74 13.01 5.35
C GLN A 95 -5.34 11.61 5.82
N ASN A 96 -5.79 11.18 7.00
CA ASN A 96 -5.48 9.85 7.55
C ASN A 96 -5.99 8.72 6.65
N LEU A 97 -7.23 8.83 6.16
CA LEU A 97 -7.78 7.84 5.23
C LEU A 97 -7.00 7.79 3.91
N LEU A 98 -6.56 8.93 3.41
CA LEU A 98 -5.79 8.99 2.17
C LEU A 98 -4.35 8.48 2.34
N GLN A 99 -3.72 8.73 3.49
CA GLN A 99 -2.42 8.18 3.84
C GLN A 99 -2.48 6.64 3.83
N LEU A 100 -3.50 6.06 4.46
CA LEU A 100 -3.74 4.61 4.44
C LEU A 100 -3.98 4.06 3.02
N LYS A 101 -4.63 4.84 2.14
CA LYS A 101 -4.81 4.46 0.73
C LYS A 101 -3.47 4.39 -0.01
N TYR A 102 -2.59 5.39 0.14
CA TYR A 102 -1.27 5.36 -0.48
C TYR A 102 -0.41 4.23 0.09
N PHE A 103 -0.42 4.01 1.40
CA PHE A 103 0.26 2.88 2.01
C PHE A 103 -0.26 1.53 1.49
N GLY A 104 -1.58 1.37 1.36
CA GLY A 104 -2.17 0.18 0.75
C GLY A 104 -1.75 -0.04 -0.71
N LEU A 105 -1.60 1.04 -1.48
CA LEU A 105 -1.09 0.98 -2.86
C LEU A 105 0.38 0.56 -2.90
N GLU A 106 1.20 1.12 -2.01
CA GLU A 106 2.61 0.76 -1.88
C GLU A 106 2.77 -0.73 -1.60
N LEU A 107 2.10 -1.25 -0.57
CA LEU A 107 2.19 -2.67 -0.19
C LEU A 107 1.71 -3.60 -1.32
N ARG A 108 0.62 -3.24 -2.01
CA ARG A 108 0.13 -4.00 -3.17
C ARG A 108 1.17 -4.01 -4.29
N SER A 109 1.87 -2.91 -4.52
CA SER A 109 2.89 -2.80 -5.56
C SER A 109 4.14 -3.59 -5.24
N LEU A 110 4.62 -3.55 -3.99
CA LEU A 110 5.73 -4.40 -3.55
C LEU A 110 5.41 -5.88 -3.76
N LYS A 111 4.23 -6.33 -3.31
CA LYS A 111 3.76 -7.71 -3.54
C LYS A 111 3.67 -8.04 -5.03
N TYR A 112 3.15 -7.14 -5.85
CA TYR A 112 3.05 -7.36 -7.28
C TYR A 112 4.42 -7.49 -7.95
N ILE A 113 5.38 -6.63 -7.61
CA ILE A 113 6.74 -6.67 -8.16
C ILE A 113 7.39 -8.02 -7.90
N PHE A 114 7.35 -8.48 -6.65
CA PHE A 114 8.10 -9.65 -6.21
C PHE A 114 7.36 -10.97 -6.40
N LEU A 115 6.03 -11.01 -6.26
CA LEU A 115 5.28 -12.27 -6.14
C LEU A 115 4.29 -12.53 -7.26
N LYS A 116 4.18 -11.67 -8.29
CA LYS A 116 3.22 -11.86 -9.39
C LYS A 116 3.35 -13.23 -10.07
N HIS A 117 4.57 -13.74 -10.26
CA HIS A 117 4.80 -14.98 -10.98
C HIS A 117 4.46 -16.18 -10.11
N ALA A 118 4.98 -16.26 -8.89
CA ALA A 118 4.59 -17.27 -7.91
C ALA A 118 3.05 -17.32 -7.72
N SER A 119 2.40 -16.17 -7.61
CA SER A 119 0.93 -16.07 -7.49
C SER A 119 0.23 -16.68 -8.69
N ALA A 120 0.65 -16.33 -9.92
CA ALA A 120 0.07 -16.89 -11.14
C ALA A 120 0.22 -18.42 -11.22
N VAL A 121 1.38 -18.96 -10.83
CA VAL A 121 1.64 -20.40 -10.83
C VAL A 121 0.77 -21.13 -9.80
N ILE A 122 0.60 -20.57 -8.60
CA ILE A 122 -0.29 -21.12 -7.56
C ILE A 122 -1.74 -21.15 -8.04
N GLU A 123 -2.21 -20.05 -8.64
CA GLU A 123 -3.58 -19.97 -9.18
C GLU A 123 -3.79 -20.94 -10.35
N GLN A 124 -2.80 -21.08 -11.24
CA GLN A 124 -2.83 -22.12 -12.26
C GLN A 124 -2.94 -23.52 -11.65
N ALA A 125 -2.13 -23.83 -10.63
CA ALA A 125 -2.18 -25.13 -9.97
C ALA A 125 -3.55 -25.40 -9.35
N LYS A 126 -4.18 -24.40 -8.72
CA LYS A 126 -5.56 -24.51 -8.20
C LYS A 126 -6.57 -24.79 -9.32
N GLN A 127 -6.50 -24.06 -10.43
CA GLN A 127 -7.34 -24.29 -11.61
C GLN A 127 -7.14 -25.70 -12.21
N GLU A 128 -5.92 -26.22 -12.15
CA GLU A 128 -5.60 -27.59 -12.58
C GLU A 128 -5.98 -28.67 -11.55
N GLY A 129 -6.59 -28.29 -10.42
CA GLY A 129 -7.13 -29.22 -9.43
C GLY A 129 -6.20 -29.53 -8.25
N ALA A 130 -5.29 -28.62 -7.89
CA ALA A 130 -4.39 -28.78 -6.74
C ALA A 130 -5.13 -29.06 -5.42
N ILE A 131 -6.34 -28.50 -5.26
CA ILE A 131 -7.14 -28.65 -4.04
C ILE A 131 -7.46 -30.13 -3.79
N GLN A 132 -7.76 -30.90 -4.83
CA GLN A 132 -8.12 -32.31 -4.72
C GLN A 132 -6.91 -33.23 -4.87
N SER A 133 -6.04 -32.92 -5.84
CA SER A 133 -4.93 -33.81 -6.21
C SER A 133 -3.68 -33.64 -5.35
N ALA A 134 -3.45 -32.45 -4.79
CA ALA A 134 -2.24 -32.11 -4.05
C ALA A 134 -2.49 -31.18 -2.84
N PRO A 135 -3.50 -31.42 -1.98
CA PRO A 135 -3.91 -30.48 -0.93
C PRO A 135 -2.79 -30.11 0.05
N LYS A 136 -1.94 -31.08 0.42
CA LYS A 136 -0.81 -30.85 1.32
C LYS A 136 0.25 -29.94 0.69
N ALA A 137 0.59 -30.17 -0.57
CA ALA A 137 1.57 -29.36 -1.29
C ALA A 137 1.05 -27.93 -1.52
N LEU A 138 -0.25 -27.80 -1.80
CA LEU A 138 -0.91 -26.50 -1.91
C LEU A 138 -0.81 -25.72 -0.59
N ALA A 139 -1.21 -26.34 0.53
CA ALA A 139 -1.18 -25.68 1.85
C ALA A 139 0.24 -25.22 2.25
N ILE A 140 1.26 -26.04 1.99
CA ILE A 140 2.66 -25.69 2.25
C ILE A 140 3.09 -24.50 1.38
N THR A 141 2.80 -24.54 0.08
CA THR A 141 3.17 -23.49 -0.87
C THR A 141 2.49 -22.17 -0.53
N GLU A 142 1.20 -22.20 -0.18
CA GLU A 142 0.47 -21.01 0.25
C GLU A 142 1.00 -20.44 1.57
N LYS A 143 1.49 -21.30 2.48
CA LYS A 143 2.16 -20.83 3.70
C LYS A 143 3.46 -20.10 3.35
N ILE A 144 4.32 -20.71 2.53
CA ILE A 144 5.58 -20.08 2.09
C ILE A 144 5.29 -18.74 1.41
N PHE A 145 4.30 -18.69 0.51
CA PHE A 145 3.89 -17.45 -0.15
C PHE A 145 3.50 -16.36 0.84
N ARG A 146 2.66 -16.66 1.85
CA ARG A 146 2.25 -15.70 2.88
C ARG A 146 3.40 -15.27 3.79
N ASP A 147 4.31 -16.18 4.11
CA ASP A 147 5.49 -15.87 4.91
C ASP A 147 6.41 -14.89 4.15
N THR A 148 6.59 -15.11 2.84
CA THR A 148 7.34 -14.20 1.96
C THR A 148 6.65 -12.85 1.77
N GLU A 149 5.31 -12.81 1.61
CA GLU A 149 4.56 -11.55 1.59
C GLU A 149 4.80 -10.73 2.86
N THR A 150 4.76 -11.39 4.02
CA THR A 150 4.97 -10.73 5.31
C THR A 150 6.40 -10.20 5.42
N PHE A 151 7.39 -10.96 4.96
CA PHE A 151 8.78 -10.53 4.93
C PHE A 151 9.01 -9.31 4.02
N ILE A 152 8.44 -9.32 2.80
CA ILE A 152 8.54 -8.18 1.86
C ILE A 152 8.00 -6.90 2.50
N ILE A 153 6.91 -6.97 3.26
CA ILE A 153 6.35 -5.79 3.93
C ILE A 153 7.26 -5.30 5.06
N ALA A 154 7.84 -6.24 5.84
CA ALA A 154 8.64 -5.89 7.02
C ALA A 154 10.07 -5.43 6.70
N SER A 155 10.62 -5.85 5.56
CA SER A 155 12.04 -5.69 5.21
C SER A 155 12.21 -5.26 3.75
N PHE A 156 11.37 -4.34 3.28
CA PHE A 156 11.29 -3.97 1.86
C PHE A 156 12.59 -3.39 1.27
N ASP A 157 13.48 -2.90 2.12
CA ASP A 157 14.81 -2.38 1.80
C ASP A 157 15.88 -3.48 1.68
N ASP A 158 15.64 -4.66 2.24
CA ASP A 158 16.52 -5.83 2.18
C ASP A 158 16.27 -6.65 0.90
N VAL A 159 16.60 -6.03 -0.24
CA VAL A 159 16.33 -6.59 -1.58
C VAL A 159 16.98 -7.95 -1.78
N GLU A 160 18.16 -8.20 -1.19
CA GLU A 160 18.87 -9.48 -1.32
C GLU A 160 18.10 -10.62 -0.65
N ASN A 161 17.71 -10.45 0.62
CA ASN A 161 16.94 -11.48 1.32
C ASN A 161 15.50 -11.61 0.78
N ILE A 162 14.92 -10.53 0.26
CA ILE A 162 13.65 -10.61 -0.47
C ILE A 162 13.80 -11.54 -1.67
N ASN A 163 14.79 -11.30 -2.53
CA ASN A 163 14.97 -12.11 -3.75
C ASN A 163 15.19 -13.59 -3.41
N MET A 164 16.00 -13.88 -2.39
CA MET A 164 16.20 -15.26 -1.93
C MET A 164 14.89 -15.94 -1.53
N ARG A 165 14.03 -15.26 -0.77
CA ARG A 165 12.73 -15.81 -0.35
C ARG A 165 11.72 -15.89 -1.49
N VAL A 166 11.77 -14.95 -2.42
CA VAL A 166 10.97 -14.98 -3.65
C VAL A 166 11.35 -16.22 -4.46
N ASP A 167 12.64 -16.48 -4.66
CA ASP A 167 13.12 -17.67 -5.37
C ASP A 167 12.67 -18.97 -4.69
N GLU A 168 12.73 -19.05 -3.37
CA GLU A 168 12.19 -20.19 -2.60
C GLU A 168 10.68 -20.37 -2.83
N THR A 169 9.95 -19.26 -2.85
CA THR A 169 8.50 -19.24 -3.08
C THR A 169 8.16 -19.69 -4.50
N GLU A 170 8.87 -19.19 -5.51
CA GLU A 170 8.72 -19.61 -6.90
C GLU A 170 9.05 -21.08 -7.09
N ASN A 171 10.13 -21.55 -6.47
CA ASN A 171 10.50 -22.96 -6.49
C ASN A 171 9.41 -23.84 -5.86
N SER A 172 8.80 -23.41 -4.75
CA SER A 172 7.66 -24.12 -4.15
C SER A 172 6.44 -24.13 -5.06
N ALA A 173 6.11 -23.00 -5.68
CA ALA A 173 4.98 -22.88 -6.62
C ALA A 173 5.15 -23.78 -7.84
N ASN A 174 6.35 -23.80 -8.43
CA ASN A 174 6.67 -24.66 -9.57
C ASN A 174 6.62 -26.15 -9.21
N LYS A 175 7.09 -26.52 -8.01
CA LYS A 175 6.98 -27.89 -7.48
C LYS A 175 5.53 -28.31 -7.32
N LEU A 176 4.68 -27.44 -6.76
CA LEU A 176 3.25 -27.68 -6.64
C LEU A 176 2.62 -27.96 -8.02
N LEU A 177 2.84 -27.09 -9.01
CA LEU A 177 2.28 -27.25 -10.34
C LEU A 177 2.73 -28.57 -10.99
N LYS A 178 4.00 -28.94 -10.80
CA LYS A 178 4.52 -30.24 -11.29
C LYS A 178 3.78 -31.43 -10.66
N ILE A 179 3.60 -31.44 -9.34
CA ILE A 179 2.87 -32.50 -8.64
C ILE A 179 1.45 -32.64 -9.18
N VAL A 180 0.77 -31.52 -9.42
CA VAL A 180 -0.59 -31.51 -9.98
C VAL A 180 -0.62 -32.13 -11.38
N LYS A 181 0.31 -31.74 -12.25
CA LYS A 181 0.43 -32.28 -13.61
C LYS A 181 0.73 -33.78 -13.60
N ASP A 182 1.65 -34.22 -12.75
CA ASP A 182 2.01 -35.64 -12.62
C ASP A 182 0.82 -36.46 -12.10
N SER A 183 0.08 -35.93 -11.12
CA SER A 183 -1.11 -36.59 -10.58
C SER A 183 -2.22 -36.71 -11.62
N LYS A 184 -2.41 -35.69 -12.46
CA LYS A 184 -3.36 -35.70 -13.58
C LYS A 184 -2.95 -36.72 -14.65
N ALA A 185 -1.68 -36.77 -15.02
CA ALA A 185 -1.16 -37.74 -15.98
C ALA A 185 -1.37 -39.18 -15.50
N LYS A 186 -1.12 -39.44 -14.21
CA LYS A 186 -1.35 -40.75 -13.59
C LYS A 186 -2.83 -41.15 -13.60
N ALA A 187 -3.73 -40.22 -13.31
CA ALA A 187 -5.17 -40.48 -13.36
C ALA A 187 -5.63 -40.86 -14.78
N ILE A 188 -5.09 -40.22 -15.82
CA ILE A 188 -5.37 -40.56 -17.22
C ILE A 188 -4.88 -41.97 -17.56
N LEU A 189 -3.66 -42.33 -17.15
CA LEU A 189 -3.09 -43.65 -17.40
C LEU A 189 -3.92 -44.76 -16.74
N ASN A 190 -4.39 -44.55 -15.51
CA ASN A 190 -5.20 -45.51 -14.77
C ASN A 190 -6.60 -45.70 -15.38
N ASN A 191 -7.08 -44.76 -16.20
CA ASN A 191 -8.39 -44.80 -16.85
C ASN A 191 -8.33 -45.25 -18.32
N ARG A 192 -7.17 -45.71 -18.83
CA ARG A 192 -7.08 -46.26 -20.19
C ARG A 192 -7.63 -47.69 -20.23
N PRO A 193 -8.52 -48.02 -21.19
CA PRO A 193 -8.95 -49.41 -21.40
C PRO A 193 -7.74 -50.28 -21.78
N LEU A 194 -7.67 -51.48 -21.22
CA LEU A 194 -6.63 -52.45 -21.54
C LEU A 194 -6.66 -52.76 -23.05
N PRO A 195 -5.48 -52.90 -23.71
CA PRO A 195 -5.45 -53.36 -25.09
C PRO A 195 -6.13 -54.74 -25.16
N MET A 196 -7.14 -54.87 -26.03
CA MET A 196 -7.78 -56.16 -26.24
C MET A 196 -6.78 -57.13 -26.89
N PRO A 197 -6.72 -58.40 -26.43
CA PRO A 197 -5.83 -59.42 -26.96
C PRO A 197 -6.12 -59.78 -28.41
#